data_AF-A0A934H3L3-F1
#
_entry.id   AF-A0A934H3L3-F1
#
_cell.length_a   1.000
_cell.length_b   1.000
_cell.length_c   1.000
_cell.angle_alpha   90.00
_cell.angle_beta   90.00
_cell.angle_gamma   90.00
#
_symmetry.space_group_name_H-M   'P 1'
#
loop_
_entity.id
_entity.type
_entity.pdbx_description
1 polymer ?
#
loop_
_entity_poly.entity_id
_entity_poly.type
_entity_poly.pdbx_seq_one_letter_code
_entity_poly.pdbx_strand_id
1 'polypeptide(L)'
;MNKKRILFITFVTLLVTLACTIFVGGPEIPQPPIPVSAEAVTQLQDQITNAVAAGAVSGEVTLQINEVQLTSFLAYKFLEDETPLLTEPQVYLRDGQMRIFGKTQQGSFAANIGIVLAVGLDENSEPALQIISADFGPLPLPDGLNKAITAVIEEAYTGALGPVATGFRITSITIADGVMTIVGRIR
;
A
#
# COMPACT_ATOMS: atom_id res chain seq x y z
N MET A 1 43.27 33.83 -8.92
CA MET A 1 42.02 33.22 -8.43
C MET A 1 42.38 32.09 -7.48
N ASN A 2 41.99 32.17 -6.19
CA ASN A 2 42.46 31.25 -5.15
C ASN A 2 42.00 29.82 -5.44
N LYS A 3 42.91 28.83 -5.40
CA LYS A 3 42.59 27.40 -5.63
C LYS A 3 41.43 26.92 -4.75
N LYS A 4 41.27 27.46 -3.53
CA LYS A 4 40.13 27.19 -2.63
C LYS A 4 38.78 27.69 -3.18
N ARG A 5 38.75 28.84 -3.86
CA ARG A 5 37.53 29.36 -4.52
C ARG A 5 37.17 28.55 -5.76
N ILE A 6 38.16 28.09 -6.53
CA ILE A 6 37.93 27.22 -7.69
C ILE A 6 37.35 25.88 -7.21
N LEU A 7 37.96 25.25 -6.20
CA LEU A 7 37.47 23.99 -5.62
C LEU A 7 36.04 24.11 -5.07
N PHE A 8 35.72 25.25 -4.43
CA PHE A 8 34.38 25.50 -3.90
C PHE A 8 33.34 25.69 -5.01
N ILE A 9 33.69 26.39 -6.10
CA ILE A 9 32.79 26.57 -7.25
C ILE A 9 32.54 25.22 -7.93
N THR A 10 33.57 24.40 -8.15
CA THR A 10 33.40 23.08 -8.78
C THR A 10 32.54 22.14 -7.93
N PHE A 11 32.68 22.20 -6.60
CA PHE A 11 31.87 21.40 -5.68
C PHE A 11 30.39 21.82 -5.66
N VAL A 12 30.12 23.14 -5.70
CA VAL A 12 28.76 23.67 -5.78
C VAL A 12 28.10 23.32 -7.12
N THR A 13 28.82 23.38 -8.25
CA THR A 13 28.28 23.02 -9.55
C THR A 13 27.97 21.52 -9.66
N LEU A 14 28.79 20.65 -9.03
CA LEU A 14 28.54 19.21 -8.98
C LEU A 14 27.29 18.86 -8.17
N LEU A 15 27.03 19.58 -7.06
CA LEU A 15 25.85 19.36 -6.22
C LEU A 15 24.53 19.72 -6.93
N VAL A 16 24.52 20.70 -7.83
CA VAL A 16 23.31 21.12 -8.56
C VAL A 16 22.88 20.09 -9.60
N THR A 17 23.80 19.32 -10.19
CA THR A 17 23.45 18.32 -11.23
C THR A 17 22.82 17.05 -10.67
N LEU A 18 22.92 16.76 -9.37
CA LEU A 18 22.39 15.53 -8.78
C LEU A 18 20.91 15.63 -8.33
N ALA A 19 20.31 16.83 -8.31
CA ALA A 19 19.01 17.07 -7.67
C ALA A 19 17.83 17.30 -8.62
N CYS A 20 18.03 17.25 -9.94
CA CYS A 20 16.92 17.48 -10.89
C CYS A 20 16.01 16.25 -10.99
N THR A 21 14.94 16.23 -10.20
CA THR A 21 13.78 15.39 -10.45
C THR A 21 12.77 16.14 -11.32
N ILE A 22 12.34 15.50 -12.41
CA ILE A 22 11.36 16.05 -13.36
C ILE A 22 10.03 15.38 -13.08
N PHE A 23 9.04 16.16 -12.65
CA PHE A 23 7.67 15.66 -12.49
C PHE A 23 6.98 15.59 -13.85
N VAL A 24 6.58 14.39 -14.25
CA VAL A 24 6.03 14.13 -15.58
C VAL A 24 4.50 14.04 -15.61
N GLY A 25 3.83 14.10 -14.45
CA GLY A 25 2.36 14.09 -14.36
C GLY A 25 1.80 12.85 -13.66
N GLY A 26 0.55 12.50 -13.96
CA GLY A 26 -0.18 11.39 -13.35
C GLY A 26 -1.56 11.80 -12.82
N PRO A 27 -2.33 10.86 -12.25
CA PRO A 27 -3.65 11.16 -11.70
C PRO A 27 -3.55 12.11 -10.51
N GLU A 28 -4.63 12.86 -10.28
CA GLU A 28 -4.75 13.74 -9.13
C GLU A 28 -4.98 12.90 -7.87
N ILE A 29 -4.13 13.10 -6.86
CA ILE A 29 -4.27 12.43 -5.57
C ILE A 29 -5.34 13.19 -4.77
N PRO A 30 -6.39 12.52 -4.26
CA PRO A 30 -7.44 13.19 -3.50
C PRO A 30 -6.90 13.98 -2.30
N GLN A 31 -7.57 15.10 -1.99
CA GLN A 31 -7.23 16.00 -0.88
C GLN A 31 -8.41 16.11 0.10
N PRO A 32 -8.15 16.25 1.41
CA PRO A 32 -6.83 16.23 2.06
C PRO A 32 -6.24 14.81 2.13
N PRO A 33 -4.91 14.67 2.25
CA PRO A 33 -4.29 13.35 2.39
C PRO A 33 -4.72 12.67 3.69
N ILE A 34 -4.80 11.36 3.64
CA ILE A 34 -5.02 10.50 4.81
C ILE A 34 -3.75 10.53 5.66
N PRO A 35 -3.84 10.88 6.96
CA PRO A 35 -2.67 10.94 7.83
C PRO A 35 -2.08 9.54 8.04
N VAL A 36 -0.76 9.45 7.99
CA VAL A 36 0.00 8.23 8.30
C VAL A 36 0.49 8.32 9.74
N SER A 37 0.30 7.25 10.52
CA SER A 37 0.80 7.20 11.89
C SER A 37 1.14 5.78 12.34
N ALA A 38 2.15 5.64 13.21
CA ALA A 38 2.53 4.36 13.78
C ALA A 38 1.41 3.79 14.68
N GLU A 39 0.67 4.67 15.37
CA GLU A 39 -0.45 4.30 16.23
C GLU A 39 -1.54 3.60 15.42
N ALA A 40 -1.82 4.04 14.19
CA ALA A 40 -2.80 3.40 13.32
C ALA A 40 -2.38 1.97 12.93
N VAL A 41 -1.08 1.72 12.75
CA VAL A 41 -0.53 0.38 12.48
C VAL A 41 -0.67 -0.51 13.72
N THR A 42 -0.33 0.00 14.91
CA THR A 42 -0.51 -0.75 16.16
C THR A 42 -1.98 -1.09 16.40
N GLN A 43 -2.89 -0.13 16.19
CA GLN A 43 -4.33 -0.36 16.31
C GLN A 43 -4.83 -1.44 15.36
N LEU A 44 -4.33 -1.48 14.11
CA LEU A 44 -4.65 -2.54 13.16
C LEU A 44 -4.18 -3.91 13.67
N GLN A 45 -2.96 -4.02 14.19
CA GLN A 45 -2.43 -5.27 14.75
C GLN A 45 -3.21 -5.75 15.98
N ASP A 46 -3.58 -4.82 16.87
CA ASP A 46 -4.41 -5.11 18.03
C ASP A 46 -5.80 -5.59 17.61
N GLN A 47 -6.41 -4.94 16.60
CA GLN A 47 -7.70 -5.36 16.05
C GLN A 47 -7.65 -6.76 15.45
N ILE A 48 -6.60 -7.09 14.69
CA ILE A 48 -6.40 -8.44 14.14
C ILE A 48 -6.29 -9.45 15.28
N THR A 49 -5.44 -9.18 16.27
CA THR A 49 -5.23 -10.08 17.42
C THR A 49 -6.53 -10.30 18.20
N ASN A 50 -7.26 -9.23 18.48
CA ASN A 50 -8.53 -9.29 19.21
C ASN A 50 -9.63 -10.01 18.40
N ALA A 51 -9.72 -9.75 17.10
CA ALA A 51 -10.69 -10.39 16.21
C ALA A 51 -10.44 -11.90 16.13
N VAL A 52 -9.17 -12.31 16.01
CA VAL A 52 -8.77 -13.72 16.01
C VAL A 52 -9.08 -14.38 17.37
N ALA A 53 -8.74 -13.74 18.48
CA ALA A 53 -9.02 -14.28 19.81
C ALA A 53 -10.53 -14.43 20.08
N ALA A 54 -11.34 -13.47 19.65
CA ALA A 54 -12.79 -13.55 19.70
C ALA A 54 -13.34 -14.67 18.78
N GLY A 55 -12.76 -14.84 17.60
CA GLY A 55 -13.12 -15.91 16.68
C GLY A 55 -12.75 -17.30 17.17
N ALA A 56 -11.68 -17.45 17.96
CA ALA A 56 -11.33 -18.74 18.56
C ALA A 56 -12.40 -19.24 19.54
N VAL A 57 -13.18 -18.33 20.12
CA VAL A 57 -14.30 -18.65 21.02
C VAL A 57 -15.63 -18.78 20.28
N SER A 58 -15.90 -17.87 19.33
CA SER A 58 -17.20 -17.78 18.64
C SER A 58 -17.29 -18.57 17.34
N GLY A 59 -16.15 -18.96 16.75
CA GLY A 59 -16.05 -19.59 15.43
C GLY A 59 -16.15 -18.61 14.25
N GLU A 60 -16.31 -17.30 14.50
CA GLU A 60 -16.40 -16.24 13.50
C GLU A 60 -15.46 -15.08 13.84
N VAL A 61 -14.68 -14.64 12.86
CA VAL A 61 -13.78 -13.50 12.96
C VAL A 61 -14.35 -12.40 12.07
N THR A 62 -14.55 -11.21 12.63
CA THR A 62 -14.86 -10.01 11.88
C THR A 62 -13.77 -8.99 12.10
N LEU A 63 -13.14 -8.53 11.02
CA LEU A 63 -12.10 -7.52 11.02
C LEU A 63 -12.57 -6.32 10.21
N GLN A 64 -12.47 -5.13 10.79
CA GLN A 64 -12.79 -3.86 10.13
C GLN A 64 -11.53 -3.02 10.03
N ILE A 65 -11.16 -2.64 8.81
CA ILE A 65 -9.95 -1.88 8.51
C ILE A 65 -10.37 -0.60 7.81
N ASN A 66 -10.00 0.55 8.37
CA ASN A 66 -10.29 1.84 7.75
C ASN A 66 -9.13 2.34 6.86
N GLU A 67 -9.40 3.41 6.12
CA GLU A 67 -8.43 4.05 5.22
C GLU A 67 -7.15 4.52 5.90
N VAL A 68 -7.24 5.04 7.13
CA VAL A 68 -6.08 5.53 7.91
C VAL A 68 -5.15 4.37 8.26
N GLN A 69 -5.71 3.25 8.71
CA GLN A 69 -4.97 2.06 9.07
C GLN A 69 -4.29 1.44 7.85
N LEU A 70 -5.02 1.28 6.76
CA LEU A 70 -4.49 0.67 5.54
C LEU A 70 -3.43 1.56 4.86
N THR A 71 -3.67 2.87 4.81
CA THR A 71 -2.70 3.85 4.32
C THR A 71 -1.43 3.85 5.16
N SER A 72 -1.58 3.85 6.48
CA SER A 72 -0.42 3.81 7.39
C SER A 72 0.35 2.51 7.22
N PHE A 73 -0.33 1.36 7.19
CA PHE A 73 0.30 0.07 7.02
C PHE A 73 1.13 -0.01 5.72
N LEU A 74 0.55 0.39 4.59
CA LEU A 74 1.30 0.40 3.32
C LEU A 74 2.46 1.39 3.32
N ALA A 75 2.28 2.57 3.93
CA ALA A 75 3.35 3.56 4.04
C ALA A 75 4.54 2.99 4.81
N TYR A 76 4.33 2.34 5.94
CA TYR A 76 5.41 1.68 6.69
C TYR A 76 5.99 0.49 5.95
N LYS A 77 5.17 -0.33 5.28
CA LYS A 77 5.64 -1.50 4.52
C LYS A 77 6.57 -1.10 3.38
N PHE A 78 6.24 -0.04 2.63
CA PHE A 78 7.12 0.43 1.55
C PHE A 78 8.38 1.15 2.03
N LEU A 79 8.45 1.59 3.29
CA LEU A 79 9.71 2.09 3.87
C LEU A 79 10.71 0.97 4.15
N GLU A 80 10.27 -0.29 4.22
CA GLU A 80 11.14 -1.45 4.42
C GLU A 80 11.85 -1.88 3.12
N ASP A 81 11.36 -1.44 1.96
CA ASP A 81 11.94 -1.74 0.65
C ASP A 81 12.99 -0.68 0.28
N GLU A 82 14.18 -1.10 -0.17
CA GLU A 82 15.24 -0.19 -0.64
C GLU A 82 14.85 0.50 -1.95
N THR A 83 13.95 -0.10 -2.73
CA THR A 83 13.49 0.37 -4.04
C THR A 83 11.97 0.30 -4.15
N PRO A 84 11.23 1.08 -3.35
CA PRO A 84 9.79 0.96 -3.29
C PRO A 84 9.17 1.32 -4.62
N LEU A 85 8.24 0.48 -5.07
CA LEU A 85 7.40 0.74 -6.25
C LEU A 85 6.63 2.07 -6.12
N LEU A 86 6.21 2.39 -4.90
CA LEU A 86 5.34 3.50 -4.56
C LEU A 86 5.82 4.19 -3.28
N THR A 87 5.94 5.51 -3.31
CA THR A 87 6.17 6.38 -2.14
C THR A 87 4.92 7.20 -1.84
N GLU A 88 4.79 7.62 -0.57
CA GLU A 88 3.61 8.37 -0.08
C GLU A 88 2.27 7.71 -0.47
N PRO A 89 2.05 6.42 -0.17
CA PRO A 89 0.82 5.75 -0.56
C PRO A 89 -0.39 6.38 0.14
N GLN A 90 -1.53 6.39 -0.55
CA GLN A 90 -2.82 6.89 -0.08
C GLN A 90 -3.89 5.89 -0.51
N VAL A 91 -4.54 5.24 0.45
CA VAL A 91 -5.50 4.18 0.17
C VAL A 91 -6.91 4.64 0.47
N TYR A 92 -7.74 4.64 -0.57
CA TYR A 92 -9.14 5.00 -0.49
C TYR A 92 -10.03 3.78 -0.73
N LEU A 93 -11.07 3.64 0.09
CA LEU A 93 -12.02 2.54 0.11
C LEU A 93 -13.38 3.09 -0.32
N ARG A 94 -13.68 3.02 -1.62
CA ARG A 94 -14.84 3.67 -2.26
C ARG A 94 -15.46 2.77 -3.32
N ASP A 95 -16.78 2.79 -3.42
CA ASP A 95 -17.53 2.11 -4.49
C ASP A 95 -17.23 0.60 -4.58
N GLY A 96 -17.04 -0.08 -3.45
CA GLY A 96 -16.67 -1.51 -3.43
C GLY A 96 -15.23 -1.81 -3.88
N GLN A 97 -14.41 -0.78 -4.07
CA GLN A 97 -13.05 -0.90 -4.60
C GLN A 97 -12.03 -0.28 -3.66
N MET A 98 -10.80 -0.76 -3.78
CA MET A 98 -9.63 -0.18 -3.14
C MET A 98 -8.86 0.62 -4.18
N ARG A 99 -8.69 1.92 -3.95
CA ARG A 99 -7.96 2.85 -4.83
C ARG A 99 -6.69 3.29 -4.13
N ILE A 100 -5.55 2.90 -4.68
CA ILE A 100 -4.24 3.23 -4.14
C ILE A 100 -3.63 4.32 -5.02
N PHE A 101 -3.31 5.45 -4.42
CA PHE A 101 -2.54 6.52 -5.06
C PHE A 101 -1.18 6.65 -4.41
N GLY A 102 -0.24 7.26 -5.11
CA GLY A 102 1.03 7.70 -4.54
C GLY A 102 1.95 8.24 -5.61
N LYS A 103 3.24 8.31 -5.29
CA LYS A 103 4.29 8.75 -6.21
C LYS A 103 5.22 7.61 -6.57
N THR A 104 5.69 7.60 -7.81
CA THR A 104 6.75 6.69 -8.25
C THR A 104 7.89 7.48 -8.86
N GLN A 105 9.10 6.93 -8.83
CA GLN A 105 10.28 7.55 -9.39
C GLN A 105 11.08 6.53 -10.22
N GLN A 106 11.37 6.88 -11.46
CA GLN A 106 12.22 6.10 -12.36
C GLN A 106 13.37 6.99 -12.86
N GLY A 107 14.57 6.77 -12.31
CA GLY A 107 15.73 7.63 -12.56
C GLY A 107 15.46 9.06 -12.11
N SER A 108 15.53 10.02 -13.04
CA SER A 108 15.25 11.43 -12.78
C SER A 108 13.77 11.81 -12.95
N PHE A 109 12.89 10.89 -13.36
CA PHE A 109 11.47 11.18 -13.57
C PHE A 109 10.63 10.74 -12.39
N ALA A 110 9.72 11.61 -11.94
CA ALA A 110 8.74 11.32 -10.92
C ALA A 110 7.31 11.50 -11.46
N ALA A 111 6.40 10.63 -11.09
CA ALA A 111 4.99 10.73 -11.50
C ALA A 111 4.08 10.36 -10.33
N ASN A 112 2.86 10.88 -10.35
CA ASN A 112 1.78 10.30 -9.56
C ASN A 112 1.30 9.03 -10.25
N ILE A 113 0.86 8.07 -9.44
CA ILE A 113 0.21 6.87 -9.94
C ILE A 113 -1.10 6.63 -9.20
N GLY A 114 -2.02 5.93 -9.85
CA GLY A 114 -3.30 5.51 -9.30
C GLY A 114 -3.60 4.09 -9.74
N ILE A 115 -3.96 3.23 -8.79
CA ILE A 115 -4.27 1.82 -9.02
C ILE A 115 -5.63 1.55 -8.40
N VAL A 116 -6.55 1.00 -9.19
CA VAL A 116 -7.88 0.59 -8.72
C VAL A 116 -7.94 -0.93 -8.68
N LEU A 117 -8.26 -1.47 -7.52
CA LEU A 117 -8.29 -2.88 -7.20
C LEU A 117 -9.72 -3.28 -6.79
N ALA A 118 -10.24 -4.35 -7.40
CA ALA A 118 -11.33 -5.11 -6.81
C ALA A 118 -10.74 -6.04 -5.74
N VAL A 119 -11.36 -6.03 -4.56
CA VAL A 119 -11.02 -6.93 -3.45
C VAL A 119 -12.14 -7.94 -3.31
N GLY A 120 -11.82 -9.23 -3.36
CA GLY A 120 -12.82 -10.29 -3.29
C GLY A 120 -12.23 -11.63 -2.85
N LEU A 121 -12.96 -12.69 -3.14
CA LEU A 121 -12.53 -14.08 -2.90
C LEU A 121 -12.38 -14.80 -4.23
N ASP A 122 -11.40 -15.68 -4.33
CA ASP A 122 -11.28 -16.63 -5.44
C ASP A 122 -12.15 -17.88 -5.24
N GLU A 123 -12.03 -18.84 -6.16
CA GLU A 123 -12.73 -20.13 -6.11
C GLU A 123 -12.37 -20.98 -4.86
N ASN A 124 -11.22 -20.70 -4.24
CA ASN A 124 -10.71 -21.40 -3.06
C ASN A 124 -11.11 -20.73 -1.74
N SER A 125 -11.84 -19.62 -1.79
CA SER A 125 -12.13 -18.75 -0.63
C SER A 125 -10.88 -18.08 -0.05
N GLU A 126 -9.87 -17.88 -0.89
CA GLU A 126 -8.68 -17.11 -0.58
C GLU A 126 -8.88 -15.65 -1.02
N PRO A 127 -8.34 -14.67 -0.28
CA PRO A 127 -8.43 -13.28 -0.67
C PRO A 127 -7.75 -13.05 -2.03
N ALA A 128 -8.52 -12.51 -2.97
CA ALA A 128 -8.07 -12.22 -4.33
C ALA A 128 -8.18 -10.73 -4.63
N LEU A 129 -7.13 -10.18 -5.23
CA LEU A 129 -7.15 -8.83 -5.78
C LEU A 129 -7.10 -8.87 -7.30
N GLN A 130 -7.98 -8.09 -7.92
CA GLN A 130 -7.97 -7.89 -9.36
C GLN A 130 -7.70 -6.42 -9.67
N ILE A 131 -6.66 -6.16 -10.48
CA ILE A 131 -6.43 -4.81 -10.99
C ILE A 131 -7.52 -4.48 -12.02
N ILE A 132 -8.34 -3.48 -11.70
CA ILE A 132 -9.36 -2.94 -12.59
C ILE A 132 -8.74 -1.91 -13.52
N SER A 133 -7.94 -1.01 -12.96
CA SER A 133 -7.21 0.00 -13.72
C SER A 133 -5.91 0.38 -13.03
N ALA A 134 -4.96 0.84 -13.83
CA ALA A 134 -3.67 1.35 -13.39
C ALA A 134 -3.31 2.55 -14.28
N ASP A 135 -3.10 3.70 -13.66
CA ASP A 135 -2.69 4.95 -14.31
C ASP A 135 -1.33 5.35 -13.73
N PHE A 136 -0.30 5.31 -14.58
CA PHE A 136 1.09 5.65 -14.23
C PHE A 136 1.50 7.01 -14.84
N GLY A 137 0.52 7.79 -15.29
CA GLY A 137 0.77 8.99 -16.08
C GLY A 137 1.54 8.64 -17.36
N PRO A 138 2.58 9.41 -17.74
CA PRO A 138 3.38 9.13 -18.93
C PRO A 138 4.48 8.08 -18.70
N LEU A 139 4.58 7.50 -17.50
CA LEU A 139 5.54 6.44 -17.23
C LEU A 139 5.02 5.09 -17.74
N PRO A 140 5.90 4.20 -18.25
CA PRO A 140 5.49 2.85 -18.60
C PRO A 140 5.05 2.09 -17.35
N LEU A 141 4.03 1.25 -17.50
CA LEU A 141 3.61 0.33 -16.45
C LEU A 141 4.78 -0.61 -16.12
N PRO A 142 5.20 -0.74 -14.84
CA PRO A 142 6.27 -1.65 -14.47
C PRO A 142 5.92 -3.10 -14.77
N ASP A 143 6.80 -3.80 -15.47
CA ASP A 143 6.68 -5.24 -15.68
C ASP A 143 6.66 -5.94 -14.32
N GLY A 144 5.62 -6.72 -14.06
CA GLY A 144 5.48 -7.45 -12.79
C GLY A 144 4.78 -6.69 -11.66
N LEU A 145 4.20 -5.50 -11.91
CA LEU A 145 3.33 -4.80 -10.96
C LEU A 145 2.31 -5.74 -10.30
N ASN A 146 1.61 -6.53 -11.12
CA ASN A 146 0.62 -7.49 -10.64
C ASN A 146 1.25 -8.49 -9.66
N LYS A 147 2.43 -9.02 -9.98
CA LYS A 147 3.13 -9.99 -9.13
C LYS A 147 3.57 -9.37 -7.81
N ALA A 148 4.09 -8.15 -7.84
CA ALA A 148 4.52 -7.42 -6.65
C ALA A 148 3.35 -7.14 -5.71
N ILE A 149 2.22 -6.66 -6.26
CA ILE A 149 0.99 -6.43 -5.49
C ILE A 149 0.52 -7.74 -4.87
N THR A 150 0.37 -8.82 -5.67
CA THR A 150 -0.03 -10.14 -5.18
C THR A 150 0.87 -10.65 -4.06
N ALA A 151 2.20 -10.53 -4.20
CA ALA A 151 3.15 -10.99 -3.20
C ALA A 151 3.01 -10.25 -1.86
N VAL A 152 2.82 -8.92 -1.87
CA VAL A 152 2.61 -8.14 -0.64
C VAL A 152 1.35 -8.60 0.10
N ILE A 153 0.31 -9.02 -0.62
CA ILE A 153 -0.95 -9.46 -0.03
C ILE A 153 -0.85 -10.88 0.48
N GLU A 154 -0.24 -11.77 -0.30
CA GLU A 154 0.05 -13.13 0.16
C GLU A 154 0.90 -13.08 1.43
N GLU A 155 1.90 -12.21 1.50
CA GLU A 155 2.68 -11.96 2.70
C GLU A 155 1.82 -11.39 3.84
N ALA A 156 0.96 -10.41 3.58
CA ALA A 156 0.08 -9.86 4.62
C ALA A 156 -0.89 -10.93 5.15
N TYR A 157 -1.43 -11.78 4.28
CA TYR A 157 -2.35 -12.87 4.63
C TYR A 157 -1.62 -13.97 5.42
N THR A 158 -0.52 -14.48 4.87
CA THR A 158 0.27 -15.55 5.51
C THR A 158 1.01 -15.08 6.74
N GLY A 159 1.44 -13.83 6.81
CA GLY A 159 2.14 -13.24 7.95
C GLY A 159 1.19 -12.93 9.11
N ALA A 160 0.04 -12.31 8.84
CA ALA A 160 -0.92 -11.94 9.89
C ALA A 160 -1.79 -13.12 10.36
N LEU A 161 -2.06 -14.09 9.49
CA LEU A 161 -2.97 -15.22 9.79
C LEU A 161 -2.26 -16.58 9.80
N GLY A 162 -1.00 -16.67 9.38
CA GLY A 162 -0.20 -17.91 9.33
C GLY A 162 -0.13 -18.71 10.63
N PRO A 163 0.11 -18.09 11.80
CA PRO A 163 0.11 -18.80 13.08
C PRO A 163 -1.24 -19.42 13.47
N VAL A 164 -2.32 -19.01 12.82
CA VAL A 164 -3.72 -19.43 13.05
C VAL A 164 -4.32 -20.15 11.83
N ALA A 165 -3.53 -20.32 10.76
CA ALA A 165 -3.99 -20.71 9.42
C ALA A 165 -4.47 -22.16 9.30
N THR A 166 -4.32 -22.98 10.33
CA THR A 166 -4.99 -24.28 10.38
C THR A 166 -6.47 -24.07 10.77
N GLY A 167 -7.27 -23.50 9.85
CA GLY A 167 -8.72 -23.45 10.01
C GLY A 167 -9.40 -22.14 9.65
N PHE A 168 -8.67 -21.02 9.54
CA PHE A 168 -9.26 -19.73 9.16
C PHE A 168 -9.60 -19.70 7.66
N ARG A 169 -10.87 -19.43 7.33
CA ARG A 169 -11.35 -19.22 5.96
C ARG A 169 -12.13 -17.92 5.87
N ILE A 170 -11.75 -17.04 4.96
CA ILE A 170 -12.51 -15.83 4.69
C ILE A 170 -13.81 -16.22 3.98
N THR A 171 -14.93 -15.69 4.46
CA THR A 171 -16.27 -15.91 3.91
C THR A 171 -16.78 -14.72 3.12
N SER A 172 -16.37 -13.50 3.50
CA SER A 172 -16.69 -12.30 2.74
C SER A 172 -15.67 -11.19 2.94
N ILE A 173 -15.52 -10.37 1.91
CA ILE A 173 -14.82 -9.08 1.97
C ILE A 173 -15.77 -8.04 1.38
N THR A 174 -16.00 -6.95 2.11
CA THR A 174 -16.89 -5.86 1.66
C THR A 174 -16.20 -4.52 1.91
N ILE A 175 -16.35 -3.58 0.97
CA ILE A 175 -15.85 -2.21 1.11
C ILE A 175 -17.03 -1.25 1.06
N ALA A 176 -17.25 -0.51 2.15
CA ALA A 176 -18.28 0.51 2.26
C ALA A 176 -17.84 1.61 3.21
N ASP A 177 -18.24 2.87 2.94
CA ASP A 177 -18.07 4.00 3.85
C ASP A 177 -16.63 4.22 4.37
N GLY A 178 -15.61 3.94 3.54
CA GLY A 178 -14.21 4.08 3.95
C GLY A 178 -13.68 2.97 4.86
N VAL A 179 -14.42 1.86 4.96
CA VAL A 179 -14.06 0.70 5.78
C VAL A 179 -14.13 -0.56 4.93
N MET A 180 -13.08 -1.38 5.03
CA MET A 180 -13.03 -2.74 4.54
C MET A 180 -13.42 -3.67 5.69
N THR A 181 -14.47 -4.45 5.49
CA THR A 181 -14.89 -5.49 6.43
C THR A 181 -14.53 -6.85 5.86
N ILE A 182 -13.76 -7.61 6.62
CA ILE A 182 -13.37 -8.99 6.31
C ILE A 182 -14.05 -9.88 7.34
N VAL A 183 -14.87 -10.82 6.88
CA VAL A 183 -15.49 -11.82 7.73
C VAL A 183 -14.92 -13.18 7.36
N GLY A 184 -14.60 -13.99 8.36
CA GLY A 184 -14.15 -15.36 8.17
C GLY A 184 -14.54 -16.25 9.33
N ARG A 185 -14.25 -17.54 9.19
CA ARG A 185 -14.57 -18.55 10.20
C ARG A 185 -13.34 -19.36 10.54
N ILE A 186 -13.22 -19.71 11.82
CA ILE A 186 -12.18 -20.63 12.31
C ILE A 186 -12.81 -22.01 12.43
N ARG A 187 -12.22 -23.00 11.77
CA ARG A 187 -12.58 -24.42 11.87
C ARG A 187 -11.75 -25.14 12.93
#